data_AF-A0A7J6WQ68-F1
#
_entry.id   AF-A0A7J6WQ68-F1
#
_cell.length_a   1.000
_cell.length_b   1.000
_cell.length_c   1.000
_cell.angle_alpha   90.00
_cell.angle_beta   90.00
_cell.angle_gamma   90.00
#
_symmetry.space_group_name_H-M   'P 1'
#
loop_
_entity.id
_entity.type
_entity.pdbx_description
1 polymer ?
#
loop_
_entity_poly.entity_id
_entity_poly.type
_entity_poly.pdbx_seq_one_letter_code
_entity_poly.pdbx_strand_id
1 'polypeptide(L)'
;MKIEEVFVERISLLREYDAVSQIEGVGWLAVGDFNTIKNGSEKQGVRAPFLTQMQELQDVMDNCYFEKIEGVGASFTWTNKRQGSQC
;
A
#
# COMPACT_ATOMS: atom_id res chain seq x y z
N MET A 1 19.37 -10.43 2.46
CA MET A 1 18.59 -9.24 2.86
C MET A 1 17.61 -9.69 3.92
N LYS A 2 17.74 -9.19 5.15
CA LYS A 2 16.88 -9.64 6.26
C LYS A 2 15.51 -8.98 6.10
N ILE A 3 14.44 -9.71 6.41
CA ILE A 3 13.06 -9.21 6.22
C ILE A 3 12.88 -7.83 6.88
N GLU A 4 13.44 -7.64 8.08
CA GLU A 4 13.38 -6.36 8.80
C GLU A 4 13.97 -5.16 8.03
N GLU A 5 15.06 -5.34 7.26
CA GLU A 5 15.65 -4.25 6.45
C GLU A 5 14.67 -3.77 5.39
N VAL A 6 13.99 -4.70 4.70
CA VAL A 6 13.00 -4.38 3.66
C VAL A 6 11.78 -3.65 4.26
N PHE A 7 11.41 -3.97 5.50
CA PHE A 7 10.33 -3.27 6.20
C PHE A 7 10.69 -1.82 6.53
N VAL A 8 11.92 -1.58 6.98
CA VAL A 8 12.41 -0.23 7.32
C VAL A 8 12.50 0.65 6.07
N GLU A 9 13.02 0.11 4.96
CA GLU A 9 13.13 0.86 3.70
C GLU A 9 11.76 1.29 3.15
N ARG A 10 10.74 0.42 3.20
CA ARG A 10 9.39 0.76 2.72
C ARG A 10 8.80 1.97 3.45
N ILE A 11 8.87 1.98 4.78
CA ILE A 11 8.31 3.07 5.58
C ILE A 11 9.04 4.38 5.29
N SER A 12 10.37 4.32 5.14
CA SER A 12 11.17 5.50 4.78
C SER A 12 10.68 6.12 3.48
N LEU A 13 10.48 5.29 2.44
CA LEU A 13 9.99 5.75 1.13
C LEU A 13 8.56 6.31 1.21
N LEU A 14 7.66 5.68 1.96
CA LEU A 14 6.30 6.20 2.12
C LEU A 14 6.28 7.57 2.81
N ARG A 15 7.19 7.82 3.76
CA ARG A 15 7.27 9.12 4.45
C ARG A 15 7.79 10.25 3.56
N GLU A 16 8.44 9.95 2.44
CA GLU A 16 8.86 10.99 1.49
C GLU A 16 7.66 11.73 0.87
N TYR A 17 6.47 11.12 0.86
CA TYR A 17 5.24 11.79 0.45
C TYR A 17 4.89 12.99 1.33
N ASP A 18 5.26 12.98 2.62
CA ASP A 18 4.99 14.09 3.52
C ASP A 18 5.65 15.37 3.03
N ALA A 19 6.87 15.29 2.49
CA ALA A 19 7.56 16.46 1.94
C ALA A 19 6.91 16.97 0.66
N VAL A 20 6.45 16.06 -0.20
CA VAL A 20 5.80 16.39 -1.48
C VAL A 20 4.41 16.99 -1.25
N SER A 21 3.66 16.50 -0.26
CA SER A 21 2.30 16.98 0.03
C SER A 21 2.26 18.41 0.55
N GLN A 22 3.38 18.95 1.09
CA GLN A 22 3.46 20.34 1.55
C GLN A 22 3.64 21.37 0.42
N ILE A 23 3.81 20.95 -0.83
CA ILE A 23 3.98 21.88 -1.94
C ILE A 23 2.63 22.54 -2.25
N GLU A 24 2.54 23.84 -1.98
CA GLU A 24 1.31 24.62 -2.16
C GLU A 24 0.96 24.86 -3.63
N GLY A 25 -0.36 24.99 -3.90
CA GLY A 25 -0.87 25.41 -5.20
C GLY A 25 -0.92 24.32 -6.29
N VAL A 26 -0.65 23.07 -5.94
CA VAL A 26 -0.65 21.92 -6.88
C VAL A 26 -1.42 20.73 -6.31
N GLY A 27 -2.07 19.98 -7.19
CA GLY A 27 -2.69 18.70 -6.86
C GLY A 27 -1.74 17.54 -7.12
N TRP A 28 -1.70 16.57 -6.20
CA TRP A 28 -0.82 15.40 -6.30
C TRP A 28 -1.59 14.14 -6.64
N LEU A 29 -0.93 13.25 -7.37
CA LEU A 29 -1.41 11.91 -7.67
C LEU A 29 -0.28 10.93 -7.41
N ALA A 30 -0.47 10.02 -6.45
CA ALA A 30 0.45 8.93 -6.19
C ALA A 30 -0.03 7.66 -6.92
N VAL A 31 0.78 7.13 -7.85
CA VAL A 31 0.46 5.91 -8.62
C VAL A 31 1.68 5.00 -8.61
N GLY A 32 1.47 3.73 -8.30
CA GLY A 32 2.53 2.73 -8.35
C GLY A 32 2.16 1.44 -7.62
N ASP A 33 3.15 0.56 -7.49
CA ASP A 33 3.04 -0.63 -6.65
C ASP A 33 3.50 -0.29 -5.22
N PHE A 34 2.54 -0.06 -4.34
CA PHE A 34 2.80 0.25 -2.93
C PHE A 34 3.21 -0.98 -2.10
N ASN A 35 3.16 -2.20 -2.68
CA ASN A 35 3.43 -3.47 -2.01
C ASN A 35 2.63 -3.69 -0.70
N THR A 36 1.53 -2.97 -0.53
CA THR A 36 0.70 -2.96 0.68
C THR A 36 -0.76 -2.77 0.26
N ILE A 37 -1.68 -3.43 0.97
CA ILE A 37 -3.13 -3.24 0.80
C ILE A 37 -3.63 -2.19 1.79
N LYS A 38 -4.71 -1.49 1.45
CA LYS A 38 -5.41 -0.57 2.35
C LYS A 38 -6.46 -1.30 3.18
N ASN A 39 -7.20 -2.23 2.58
CA ASN A 39 -8.29 -2.96 3.22
C ASN A 39 -8.11 -4.47 3.12
N GLY A 40 -8.62 -5.22 4.11
CA GLY A 40 -8.55 -6.68 4.09
C GLY A 40 -9.26 -7.32 2.88
N SER A 41 -10.27 -6.65 2.31
CA SER A 41 -10.98 -7.08 1.11
C SER A 41 -10.11 -7.07 -0.16
N GLU A 42 -9.00 -6.33 -0.15
CA GLU A 42 -8.07 -6.23 -1.28
C GLU A 42 -7.08 -7.40 -1.33
N LYS A 43 -7.22 -8.37 -0.42
CA LYS A 43 -6.40 -9.58 -0.36
C LYS A 43 -7.26 -10.83 -0.29
N GLN A 44 -6.95 -11.78 -1.18
CA GLN A 44 -7.44 -13.14 -1.10
C GLN A 44 -6.27 -14.11 -0.86
N GLY A 45 -6.40 -14.97 0.15
CA GLY A 45 -5.42 -16.01 0.46
C GLY A 45 -5.48 -16.48 1.91
N VAL A 46 -4.71 -17.54 2.22
CA VAL A 46 -4.72 -18.20 3.54
C VAL A 46 -4.11 -17.33 4.65
N ARG A 47 -3.06 -16.56 4.31
CA ARG A 47 -2.38 -15.72 5.30
C ARG A 47 -3.14 -14.40 5.47
N ALA A 48 -3.42 -14.06 6.73
CA ALA A 48 -3.93 -12.75 7.09
C ALA A 48 -3.01 -11.62 6.59
N PRO A 49 -3.57 -10.43 6.28
CA PRO A 49 -2.77 -9.27 5.94
C PRO A 49 -1.97 -8.76 7.15
N PHE A 50 -0.85 -8.10 6.89
CA PHE A 50 -0.03 -7.49 7.94
C PHE A 50 -0.65 -6.16 8.36
N LEU A 51 -1.34 -6.17 9.50
CA LEU A 51 -2.04 -4.98 10.02
C LEU A 51 -1.11 -3.78 10.22
N THR A 52 0.14 -4.02 10.60
CA THR A 52 1.14 -2.95 10.77
C THR A 52 1.42 -2.22 9.46
N GLN A 53 1.58 -2.94 8.34
CA GLN A 53 1.80 -2.31 7.03
C GLN A 53 0.57 -1.51 6.59
N MET A 54 -0.63 -2.05 6.84
CA MET A 54 -1.88 -1.38 6.51
C MET A 54 -2.02 -0.08 7.30
N GLN A 55 -1.69 -0.10 8.59
CA GLN A 55 -1.73 1.09 9.44
C GLN A 55 -0.70 2.13 8.99
N GLU A 56 0.53 1.73 8.70
CA GLU A 56 1.57 2.64 8.20
C GLU A 56 1.17 3.32 6.89
N LEU A 57 0.53 2.59 5.97
CA LEU A 57 -0.01 3.17 4.74
C LEU A 57 -1.14 4.16 5.05
N GLN A 58 -2.05 3.80 5.96
CA GLN A 58 -3.16 4.68 6.37
C GLN A 58 -2.65 5.97 7.01
N ASP A 59 -1.64 5.90 7.88
CA ASP A 59 -1.02 7.06 8.53
C ASP A 59 -0.45 8.05 7.49
N VAL A 60 0.24 7.53 6.46
CA VAL A 60 0.78 8.37 5.37
C VAL A 60 -0.32 8.96 4.51
N MET A 61 -1.38 8.19 4.20
CA MET A 61 -2.54 8.71 3.47
C MET A 61 -3.22 9.85 4.25
N ASP A 62 -3.40 9.70 5.56
CA ASP A 62 -4.03 10.71 6.40
C ASP A 62 -3.16 11.97 6.52
N ASN A 63 -1.84 11.81 6.70
CA ASN A 63 -0.90 12.94 6.77
C ASN A 63 -0.82 13.72 5.45
N CYS A 64 -0.94 13.02 4.32
CA CYS A 64 -0.87 13.62 2.98
C CYS A 64 -2.25 14.01 2.42
N TYR A 65 -3.34 13.80 3.16
CA TYR A 65 -4.71 13.98 2.70
C TYR A 65 -5.02 13.24 1.39
N PHE A 66 -4.45 12.04 1.23
CA PHE A 66 -4.67 11.22 0.04
C PHE A 66 -6.01 10.51 0.10
N GLU A 67 -6.76 10.66 -0.99
CA GLU A 67 -7.97 9.89 -1.26
C GLU A 67 -7.68 8.74 -2.21
N LYS A 68 -8.23 7.57 -1.93
CA LYS A 68 -8.11 6.42 -2.83
C LYS A 68 -8.97 6.64 -4.06
N ILE A 69 -8.38 6.49 -5.25
CA ILE A 69 -9.13 6.41 -6.50
C ILE A 69 -9.57 4.97 -6.71
N GLU A 70 -10.88 4.75 -6.90
CA GLU A 70 -11.40 3.44 -7.22
C GLU A 70 -10.95 2.99 -8.61
N GLY A 71 -10.40 1.78 -8.68
CA GLY A 71 -9.92 1.19 -9.92
C GLY A 71 -11.06 0.60 -10.74
N VAL A 72 -10.94 0.67 -12.07
CA VAL A 72 -11.85 -0.01 -13.00
C VAL A 72 -11.14 -1.24 -13.58
N GLY A 73 -11.82 -2.39 -13.58
CA GLY A 73 -11.30 -3.63 -14.18
C GLY A 73 -11.05 -4.72 -13.15
N ALA A 74 -9.83 -5.26 -13.12
CA ALA A 74 -9.49 -6.38 -12.25
C ALA A 74 -9.56 -5.99 -10.76
N SER A 75 -10.18 -6.84 -9.94
CA SER A 75 -10.33 -6.60 -8.49
C SER A 75 -9.01 -6.67 -7.72
N PHE A 76 -7.96 -7.22 -8.31
CA PHE A 76 -6.63 -7.37 -7.71
C PHE A 76 -5.56 -6.99 -8.73
N THR A 77 -4.48 -6.34 -8.25
CA THR A 77 -3.36 -5.87 -9.09
C THR A 77 -2.18 -6.84 -9.11
N TRP A 78 -2.16 -7.84 -8.22
CA TRP A 78 -1.05 -8.79 -8.08
C TRP A 78 -1.51 -10.20 -7.71
N THR A 79 -0.80 -11.21 -8.19
CA THR A 79 -0.97 -12.61 -7.80
C THR A 79 0.39 -13.30 -7.66
N ASN A 80 0.52 -14.19 -6.67
CA ASN A 80 1.71 -15.03 -6.51
C ASN A 80 1.78 -16.20 -7.50
N LYS A 81 0.77 -16.33 -8.39
CA LYS A 81 0.63 -17.39 -9.41
C LYS A 81 0.63 -18.83 -8.87
N ARG A 82 0.45 -19.02 -7.56
CA ARG A 82 0.33 -20.36 -6.97
C ARG A 82 -1.12 -20.81 -7.08
N GLN A 83 -1.32 -22.06 -7.48
CA GLN A 83 -2.63 -22.68 -7.30
C GLN A 83 -2.91 -22.77 -5.80
N GLY A 84 -4.09 -22.30 -5.39
CA GLY A 84 -4.57 -22.54 -4.04
C GLY A 84 -4.70 -24.04 -3.84
N SER A 85 -4.21 -24.55 -2.71
CA SER A 85 -4.68 -25.85 -2.22
C SER A 85 -6.20 -25.75 -2.16
N GLN A 86 -6.92 -26.71 -2.74
CA GLN A 86 -8.38 -26.74 -2.66
C GLN A 86 -8.81 -26.58 -1.20
N CYS A 87 -9.79 -25.71 -0.99
CA CYS A 87 -10.44 -25.47 0.28
C CYS A 87 -11.01 -26.76 0.89
#